data_AF-A0A178XTY3-F1
#
_entry.id   AF-A0A178XTY3-F1
#
_cell.length_a   1.000
_cell.length_b   1.000
_cell.length_c   1.000
_cell.angle_alpha   90.00
_cell.angle_beta   90.00
_cell.angle_gamma   90.00
#
_symmetry.space_group_name_H-M   'P 1'
#
loop_
_entity.id
_entity.type
_entity.pdbx_description
1 polymer ?
#
loop_
_entity_poly.entity_id
_entity_poly.type
_entity_poly.pdbx_seq_one_letter_code
_entity_poly.pdbx_strand_id
1 'polypeptide(L)'
;MSKKNGIDAFSRRAFLRSAATVGAVAWAGAAVAQDALGEIINSPRRGSWDDQFDAKASRTATAVLSNTPVFGPETIGHVQQAIFDYQQIVAGGGWPQVPQAGVRLELGVTDPSVQQLRQRLMVSGDLPQSAGISSSFDSYVDGAVKRFQARHGLPADGVIGEYTLKAMNVDAPTRLAQLETNLVRLQAMSGDLGRRYVMVNIPAAYIEAVENGRVVLRHTAIVGKIDRQSPILNSKIYEVILNPYWTAPRSIVQKDIMPLMRKDPTYLERNAIRLFDASGNEVSPETVDWNAEKAPNLMFRQDPGKINAMSSTKINFHNEHSVYMHDTPQQGLFNKLMRFESSGCVRVQNVRDLATWLLKETPGWSRQQIESTIKSGVNTPIKLVEEVPVYFTYITAWSAKDQVVQFRDDIYQRDGAAELALQTTTGIEQSAGPIDADALPQ
;
A
#
# COMPACT_ATOMS: atom_id res chain seq x y z
N MET A 1 41.11 58.97 -45.35
CA MET A 1 40.77 59.26 -46.76
C MET A 1 39.60 58.37 -47.17
N SER A 2 38.53 59.01 -47.70
CA SER A 2 37.45 58.52 -48.59
C SER A 2 37.09 57.01 -48.60
N LYS A 3 35.90 56.57 -48.18
CA LYS A 3 34.61 56.49 -48.94
C LYS A 3 34.79 55.95 -50.37
N LYS A 4 34.12 54.87 -50.80
CA LYS A 4 32.72 54.80 -51.33
C LYS A 4 32.52 53.37 -51.91
N ASN A 5 31.39 52.64 -51.95
CA ASN A 5 30.01 52.85 -52.44
C ASN A 5 29.18 51.62 -51.98
N GLY A 6 27.85 51.54 -51.84
CA GLY A 6 26.63 52.34 -52.04
C GLY A 6 25.45 51.42 -51.59
N ILE A 7 24.45 51.84 -50.80
CA ILE A 7 23.20 52.60 -51.15
C ILE A 7 22.36 51.79 -52.16
N ASP A 8 21.07 51.43 -52.03
CA ASP A 8 19.91 51.74 -51.16
C ASP A 8 18.81 50.65 -51.47
N ALA A 9 18.00 50.13 -50.54
CA ALA A 9 16.75 50.64 -49.95
C ALA A 9 15.43 50.32 -50.74
N PHE A 10 14.54 49.52 -50.12
CA PHE A 10 13.05 49.51 -50.20
C PHE A 10 12.36 49.20 -51.58
N SER A 11 11.18 48.57 -51.77
CA SER A 11 10.10 48.01 -50.93
C SER A 11 9.04 47.30 -51.83
N ARG A 12 8.23 46.39 -51.23
CA ARG A 12 6.82 46.02 -51.51
C ARG A 12 6.42 45.10 -52.71
N ARG A 13 5.84 43.95 -52.29
CA ARG A 13 4.69 43.19 -52.84
C ARG A 13 4.79 42.52 -54.23
N ALA A 14 4.99 41.20 -54.21
CA ALA A 14 4.27 40.15 -54.96
C ALA A 14 4.97 38.80 -54.64
N PHE A 15 4.41 37.60 -54.64
CA PHE A 15 3.06 37.05 -54.57
C PHE A 15 3.25 35.51 -54.51
N LEU A 16 2.68 34.86 -53.49
CA LEU A 16 2.27 33.45 -53.34
C LEU A 16 3.24 32.24 -53.49
N ARG A 17 2.87 31.23 -52.67
CA ARG A 17 3.25 29.80 -52.60
C ARG A 17 4.51 29.58 -51.75
N SER A 18 4.50 28.90 -50.61
CA SER A 18 3.71 27.75 -50.15
C SER A 18 3.75 27.70 -48.61
N ALA A 19 2.62 27.41 -47.99
CA ALA A 19 2.48 27.26 -46.55
C ALA A 19 2.97 25.87 -46.11
N ALA A 20 3.91 25.80 -45.18
CA ALA A 20 4.11 24.65 -44.30
C ALA A 20 5.03 25.05 -43.12
N THR A 21 4.59 24.72 -41.89
CA THR A 21 5.37 24.64 -40.63
C THR A 21 5.80 25.99 -40.02
N VAL A 22 5.68 26.28 -38.73
CA VAL A 22 5.82 25.46 -37.52
C VAL A 22 4.81 25.94 -36.47
N GLY A 23 3.92 25.04 -36.03
CA GLY A 23 3.09 25.26 -34.85
C GLY A 23 3.89 24.98 -33.59
N ALA A 24 3.89 25.94 -32.66
CA ALA A 24 4.41 25.75 -31.32
C ALA A 24 3.51 24.74 -30.58
N VAL A 25 4.00 23.52 -30.37
CA VAL A 25 3.35 22.53 -29.50
C VAL A 25 3.74 22.84 -28.07
N ALA A 26 2.86 23.54 -27.35
CA ALA A 26 2.86 23.53 -25.90
C ALA A 26 2.39 22.14 -25.45
N TRP A 27 3.32 21.31 -24.97
CA TRP A 27 2.99 20.07 -24.28
C TRP A 27 2.43 20.41 -22.90
N ALA A 28 1.11 20.63 -22.83
CA ALA A 28 0.37 20.47 -21.59
C ALA A 28 0.26 18.96 -21.34
N GLY A 29 1.18 18.42 -20.53
CA GLY A 29 1.11 17.06 -20.04
C GLY A 29 -0.14 16.90 -19.19
N ALA A 30 -1.23 16.40 -19.77
CA ALA A 30 -2.33 15.86 -19.01
C ALA A 30 -1.80 14.65 -18.24
N ALA A 31 -1.73 14.76 -16.91
CA ALA A 31 -1.44 13.64 -16.04
C ALA A 31 -2.51 12.56 -16.28
N VAL A 32 -2.13 11.52 -17.00
CA VAL A 32 -2.96 10.34 -17.23
C VAL A 32 -3.07 9.62 -15.89
N ALA A 33 -4.27 9.63 -15.31
CA ALA A 33 -4.57 8.84 -14.12
C ALA A 33 -4.35 7.36 -14.47
N GLN A 34 -3.36 6.73 -13.84
CA GLN A 34 -3.02 5.35 -14.08
C GLN A 34 -4.12 4.39 -13.61
N ASP A 35 -4.28 3.36 -14.42
CA ASP A 35 -5.46 2.52 -14.61
C ASP A 35 -5.50 1.39 -13.57
N ALA A 36 -5.92 1.70 -12.35
CA ALA A 36 -6.07 0.74 -11.25
C ALA A 36 -7.12 -0.36 -11.53
N LEU A 37 -7.93 -0.21 -12.58
CA LEU A 37 -8.90 -1.21 -13.05
C LEU A 37 -8.36 -2.00 -14.24
N GLY A 38 -7.59 -1.39 -15.15
CA GLY A 38 -6.91 -2.08 -16.24
C GLY A 38 -6.05 -3.27 -15.80
N GLU A 39 -5.35 -3.17 -14.67
CA GLU A 39 -4.59 -4.29 -14.09
C GLU A 39 -5.49 -5.43 -13.56
N ILE A 40 -6.67 -5.10 -13.02
CA ILE A 40 -7.66 -6.07 -12.54
C ILE A 40 -8.22 -6.88 -13.71
N ILE A 41 -8.45 -6.19 -14.82
CA ILE A 41 -9.20 -6.67 -15.98
C ILE A 41 -8.34 -7.51 -16.93
N ASN A 42 -7.04 -7.23 -17.03
CA ASN A 42 -6.13 -7.90 -17.98
C ASN A 42 -5.31 -9.05 -17.37
N SER A 43 -5.57 -9.42 -16.12
CA SER A 43 -4.80 -10.48 -15.45
C SER A 43 -5.22 -11.89 -15.91
N PRO A 44 -4.27 -12.79 -16.26
CA PRO A 44 -4.60 -14.15 -16.70
C PRO A 44 -5.27 -14.96 -15.58
N ARG A 45 -6.25 -15.77 -15.98
CA ARG A 45 -7.06 -16.64 -15.11
C ARG A 45 -6.19 -17.49 -14.17
N ARG A 46 -6.60 -17.50 -12.90
CA ARG A 46 -5.96 -18.15 -11.74
C ARG A 46 -5.59 -19.62 -11.96
N GLY A 47 -4.40 -20.00 -11.48
CA GLY A 47 -4.03 -21.36 -11.10
C GLY A 47 -4.71 -21.84 -9.80
N SER A 48 -4.53 -23.12 -9.48
CA SER A 48 -5.25 -23.92 -8.47
C SER A 48 -5.37 -23.31 -7.07
N TRP A 49 -6.48 -23.62 -6.41
CA TRP A 49 -6.93 -23.15 -5.09
C TRP A 49 -6.48 -24.11 -3.98
N ASP A 50 -5.17 -24.22 -3.73
CA ASP A 50 -4.69 -24.92 -2.52
C ASP A 50 -3.40 -24.34 -1.91
N ASP A 51 -2.91 -23.21 -2.40
CA ASP A 51 -1.80 -22.54 -1.74
C ASP A 51 -2.32 -21.74 -0.55
N GLN A 52 -2.15 -22.30 0.65
CA GLN A 52 -1.79 -21.51 1.82
C GLN A 52 -0.74 -20.49 1.37
N PHE A 53 -1.16 -19.25 1.15
CA PHE A 53 -0.30 -18.13 0.80
C PHE A 53 0.47 -17.72 2.06
N ASP A 54 1.26 -18.66 2.58
CA ASP A 54 2.28 -18.40 3.58
C ASP A 54 3.40 -17.69 2.85
N ALA A 55 3.34 -16.35 2.84
CA ALA A 55 4.53 -15.55 2.64
C ALA A 55 5.54 -16.02 3.69
N LYS A 56 6.47 -16.89 3.31
CA LYS A 56 7.61 -17.29 4.14
C LYS A 56 8.41 -16.03 4.39
N ALA A 57 8.04 -15.30 5.43
CA ALA A 57 8.85 -14.25 6.01
C ALA A 57 10.22 -14.88 6.28
N SER A 58 11.28 -14.26 5.76
CA SER A 58 12.63 -14.62 6.16
C SER A 58 12.69 -14.74 7.69
N ARG A 59 13.47 -15.68 8.24
CA ARG A 59 13.62 -15.84 9.70
C ARG A 59 13.92 -14.49 10.40
N THR A 60 14.61 -13.59 9.71
CA THR A 60 14.91 -12.21 10.15
C THR A 60 13.67 -11.31 10.23
N ALA A 61 12.74 -11.40 9.28
CA ALA A 61 11.46 -10.66 9.35
C ALA A 61 10.56 -11.20 10.47
N THR A 62 10.60 -12.51 10.74
CA THR A 62 9.91 -13.12 11.89
C THR A 62 10.46 -12.62 13.23
N ALA A 63 11.77 -12.37 13.32
CA ALA A 63 12.43 -11.86 14.53
C ALA A 63 12.11 -10.39 14.86
N VAL A 64 11.42 -9.68 13.97
CA VAL A 64 10.99 -8.27 14.15
C VAL A 64 9.48 -8.18 14.40
N LEU A 65 8.74 -9.29 14.25
CA LEU A 65 7.31 -9.36 14.52
C LEU A 65 7.06 -9.68 15.99
N SER A 66 6.34 -8.78 16.67
CA SER A 66 5.89 -8.98 18.05
C SER A 66 4.41 -9.35 18.09
N ASN A 67 4.01 -10.16 19.07
CA ASN A 67 2.60 -10.37 19.44
C ASN A 67 2.09 -9.29 20.40
N THR A 68 2.95 -8.32 20.76
CA THR A 68 2.54 -7.10 21.47
C THR A 68 1.81 -6.20 20.48
N PRO A 69 0.58 -5.77 20.78
CA PRO A 69 -0.15 -4.88 19.90
C PRO A 69 0.49 -3.49 19.86
N VAL A 70 0.32 -2.78 18.75
CA VAL A 70 0.76 -1.36 18.68
C VAL A 70 0.06 -0.54 19.74
N PHE A 71 -1.25 -0.70 19.90
CA PHE A 71 -1.96 -0.14 21.03
C PHE A 71 -1.98 -1.17 22.16
N GLY A 72 -1.08 -1.04 23.12
CA GLY A 72 -1.04 -1.87 24.31
C GLY A 72 -0.57 -1.06 25.51
N PRO A 73 -0.86 -1.51 26.74
CA PRO A 73 -0.47 -0.79 27.95
C PRO A 73 1.05 -0.60 28.06
N GLU A 74 1.84 -1.52 27.51
CA GLU A 74 3.30 -1.45 27.54
C GLU A 74 3.90 -0.57 26.42
N THR A 75 3.16 -0.28 25.34
CA THR A 75 3.71 0.41 24.16
C THR A 75 4.25 1.80 24.50
N ILE A 76 3.52 2.56 25.32
CA ILE A 76 3.93 3.92 25.69
C ILE A 76 5.30 3.91 26.37
N GLY A 77 5.52 3.00 27.32
CA GLY A 77 6.81 2.85 27.99
C GLY A 77 7.93 2.45 27.02
N HIS A 78 7.66 1.52 26.10
CA HIS A 78 8.64 1.12 25.07
C HIS A 78 9.01 2.27 24.13
N VAL A 79 8.04 3.11 23.75
CA VAL A 79 8.29 4.28 22.87
C VAL A 79 9.04 5.38 23.63
N GLN A 80 8.73 5.61 24.90
CA GLN A 80 9.49 6.55 25.73
C GLN A 80 10.95 6.10 25.89
N GLN A 81 11.20 4.81 26.09
CA GLN A 81 12.55 4.27 26.10
C GLN A 81 13.25 4.45 24.75
N ALA A 82 12.56 4.16 23.64
CA ALA A 82 13.10 4.38 22.30
C ALA A 82 13.45 5.86 22.05
N ILE A 83 12.62 6.79 22.51
CA ILE A 83 12.91 8.24 22.45
C ILE A 83 14.18 8.56 23.23
N PHE A 84 14.34 8.04 24.45
CA PHE A 84 15.56 8.23 25.23
C PHE A 84 16.80 7.70 24.49
N ASP A 85 16.72 6.49 23.92
CA ASP A 85 17.83 5.90 23.17
C ASP A 85 18.18 6.74 21.93
N TYR A 86 17.18 7.26 21.21
CA TYR A 86 17.38 8.12 20.04
C TYR A 86 17.93 9.50 20.42
N GLN A 87 17.57 10.04 21.59
CA GLN A 87 18.18 11.26 22.13
C GLN A 87 19.69 11.05 22.37
N GLN A 88 20.10 9.88 22.87
CA GLN A 88 21.53 9.58 23.04
C GLN A 88 22.25 9.48 21.68
N ILE A 89 21.62 8.87 20.68
CA ILE A 89 22.16 8.81 19.32
C ILE A 89 22.35 10.24 18.75
N VAL A 90 21.34 11.10 18.89
CA VAL A 90 21.41 12.50 18.44
C VAL A 90 22.51 13.26 19.16
N ALA A 91 22.61 13.13 20.49
CA ALA A 91 23.65 13.77 21.30
C ALA A 91 25.07 13.28 20.93
N GLY A 92 25.19 12.03 20.47
CA GLY A 92 26.42 11.45 19.95
C GLY A 92 26.79 11.86 18.52
N GLY A 93 26.03 12.76 17.89
CA GLY A 93 26.27 13.23 16.52
C GLY A 93 25.48 12.48 15.44
N GLY A 94 24.55 11.61 15.82
CA GLY A 94 23.70 10.84 14.91
C GLY A 94 24.42 9.65 14.26
N TRP A 95 23.97 9.27 13.07
CA TRP A 95 24.57 8.22 12.27
C TRP A 95 25.10 8.78 10.94
N PRO A 96 26.15 8.16 10.36
CA PRO A 96 26.67 8.59 9.07
C PRO A 96 25.65 8.34 7.95
N GLN A 97 25.71 9.19 6.92
CA GLN A 97 25.01 8.97 5.67
C GLN A 97 25.65 7.80 4.92
N VAL A 98 24.81 6.92 4.37
CA VAL A 98 25.25 5.87 3.47
C VAL A 98 25.35 6.48 2.08
N PRO A 99 26.56 6.54 1.47
CA PRO A 99 26.72 7.15 0.16
C PRO A 99 26.01 6.30 -0.90
N GLN A 100 25.55 6.95 -1.97
CA GLN A 100 25.10 6.23 -3.16
C GLN A 100 26.31 5.54 -3.80
N ALA A 101 26.33 4.22 -3.74
CA ALA A 101 27.38 3.43 -4.35
C ALA A 101 27.22 3.40 -5.88
N GLY A 102 28.33 3.31 -6.61
CA GLY A 102 28.32 3.06 -8.06
C GLY A 102 27.91 1.63 -8.41
N VAL A 103 27.78 0.76 -7.40
CA VAL A 103 27.36 -0.64 -7.51
C VAL A 103 26.15 -0.89 -6.62
N ARG A 104 25.32 -1.87 -6.99
CA ARG A 104 24.23 -2.35 -6.14
C ARG A 104 24.85 -3.07 -4.93
N LEU A 105 24.58 -2.59 -3.72
CA LEU A 105 25.10 -3.20 -2.49
C LEU A 105 24.24 -4.40 -2.09
N GLU A 106 24.83 -5.59 -2.17
CA GLU A 106 24.22 -6.87 -1.84
C GLU A 106 25.31 -7.90 -1.48
N LEU A 107 24.90 -9.07 -0.98
CA LEU A 107 25.81 -10.12 -0.48
C LEU A 107 26.92 -10.47 -1.49
N GLY A 108 28.17 -10.40 -1.04
CA GLY A 108 29.37 -10.73 -1.82
C GLY A 108 30.05 -9.51 -2.45
N VAL A 109 29.40 -8.35 -2.51
CA VAL A 109 30.00 -7.11 -3.03
C VAL A 109 31.10 -6.62 -2.09
N THR A 110 32.18 -6.08 -2.66
CA THR A 110 33.20 -5.34 -1.89
C THR A 110 33.27 -3.92 -2.44
N ASP A 111 32.94 -2.95 -1.60
CA ASP A 111 32.92 -1.53 -1.96
C ASP A 111 33.24 -0.65 -0.72
N PRO A 112 33.98 0.46 -0.86
CA PRO A 112 34.27 1.35 0.26
C PRO A 112 33.03 1.85 1.00
N SER A 113 31.89 2.05 0.31
CA SER A 113 30.62 2.49 0.91
C SER A 113 30.08 1.53 1.97
N VAL A 114 30.48 0.25 1.94
CA VAL A 114 30.07 -0.74 2.93
C VAL A 114 30.62 -0.38 4.32
N GLN A 115 31.73 0.36 4.41
CA GLN A 115 32.26 0.81 5.69
C GLN A 115 31.30 1.79 6.37
N GLN A 116 30.77 2.77 5.64
CA GLN A 116 29.77 3.71 6.15
C GLN A 116 28.44 3.01 6.45
N LEU A 117 28.03 2.05 5.61
CA LEU A 117 26.85 1.22 5.86
C LEU A 117 26.96 0.44 7.18
N ARG A 118 28.11 -0.18 7.45
CA ARG A 118 28.36 -0.89 8.73
C ARG A 118 28.26 0.05 9.91
N GLN A 119 28.90 1.23 9.84
CA GLN A 119 28.80 2.24 10.90
C GLN A 119 27.34 2.67 11.12
N ARG A 120 26.59 2.94 10.04
CA ARG A 120 25.17 3.30 10.10
C ARG A 120 24.33 2.24 10.81
N LEU A 121 24.49 0.97 10.44
CA LEU A 121 23.78 -0.17 11.02
C LEU A 121 24.21 -0.47 12.46
N MET A 122 25.46 -0.20 12.80
CA MET A 122 25.97 -0.34 14.17
C MET A 122 25.37 0.69 15.11
N VAL A 123 25.25 1.95 14.69
CA VAL A 123 24.62 3.01 15.49
C VAL A 123 23.13 2.73 15.73
N SER A 124 22.41 2.17 14.74
CA SER A 124 21.01 1.79 14.90
C SER A 124 20.79 0.44 15.59
N GLY A 125 21.85 -0.27 15.98
CA GLY A 125 21.75 -1.58 16.64
C GLY A 125 21.33 -2.73 15.72
N ASP A 126 21.36 -2.55 14.40
CA ASP A 126 21.07 -3.59 13.41
C ASP A 126 22.28 -4.51 13.18
N LEU A 127 23.50 -4.01 13.38
CA LEU A 127 24.76 -4.76 13.25
C LEU A 127 25.58 -4.67 14.57
N PRO A 128 26.02 -5.78 15.17
CA PRO A 128 26.85 -5.72 16.37
C PRO A 128 28.24 -5.14 16.07
N GLN A 129 28.80 -4.37 17.01
CA GLN A 129 30.14 -3.78 16.90
C GLN A 129 31.24 -4.82 16.64
N SER A 130 31.07 -6.04 17.17
CA SER A 130 32.01 -7.16 16.97
C SER A 130 32.11 -7.64 15.51
N ALA A 131 31.17 -7.24 14.63
CA ALA A 131 31.25 -7.54 13.20
C ALA A 131 32.33 -6.73 12.47
N GLY A 132 32.90 -5.71 13.14
CA GLY A 132 34.01 -4.91 12.63
C GLY A 132 33.65 -4.01 11.44
N ILE A 133 34.59 -3.13 11.07
CA ILE A 133 34.50 -2.28 9.88
C ILE A 133 35.30 -2.93 8.75
N SER A 134 34.63 -3.21 7.63
CA SER A 134 35.25 -3.70 6.41
C SER A 134 34.49 -3.19 5.18
N SER A 135 35.09 -3.30 4.00
CA SER A 135 34.43 -2.97 2.72
C SER A 135 33.60 -4.14 2.15
N SER A 136 33.52 -5.29 2.82
CA SER A 136 32.82 -6.46 2.30
C SER A 136 31.36 -6.49 2.75
N PHE A 137 30.43 -6.65 1.83
CA PHE A 137 29.03 -6.92 2.14
C PHE A 137 28.89 -8.42 2.42
N ASP A 138 29.20 -8.81 3.65
CA ASP A 138 29.18 -10.18 4.12
C ASP A 138 27.80 -10.60 4.67
N SER A 139 27.71 -11.84 5.18
CA SER A 139 26.46 -12.38 5.74
C SER A 139 25.97 -11.63 6.99
N TYR A 140 26.84 -10.94 7.73
CA TYR A 140 26.43 -10.11 8.86
C TYR A 140 25.75 -8.84 8.39
N VAL A 141 26.32 -8.18 7.37
CA VAL A 141 25.71 -7.00 6.75
C VAL A 141 24.38 -7.36 6.08
N ASP A 142 24.31 -8.46 5.33
CA ASP A 142 23.06 -8.96 4.75
C ASP A 142 21.97 -9.16 5.80
N GLY A 143 22.29 -9.84 6.91
CA GLY A 143 21.35 -10.03 8.01
C GLY A 143 20.89 -8.71 8.65
N ALA A 144 21.82 -7.77 8.86
CA ALA A 144 21.54 -6.45 9.44
C ALA A 144 20.67 -5.59 8.50
N VAL A 145 20.94 -5.59 7.19
CA VAL A 145 20.14 -4.88 6.19
C VAL A 145 18.72 -5.47 6.14
N LYS A 146 18.58 -6.80 6.14
CA LYS A 146 17.26 -7.45 6.19
C LYS A 146 16.47 -7.09 7.45
N ARG A 147 17.14 -6.99 8.59
CA ARG A 147 16.53 -6.53 9.85
C ARG A 147 16.10 -5.06 9.76
N PHE A 148 16.96 -4.19 9.24
CA PHE A 148 16.66 -2.79 8.99
C PHE A 148 15.43 -2.65 8.08
N GLN A 149 15.42 -3.33 6.94
CA GLN A 149 14.31 -3.30 5.99
C GLN A 149 13.00 -3.75 6.65
N ALA A 150 13.02 -4.88 7.37
CA ALA A 150 11.86 -5.41 8.06
C ALA A 150 11.27 -4.41 9.08
N ARG A 151 12.11 -3.78 9.92
CA ARG A 151 11.62 -2.80 10.91
C ARG A 151 11.20 -1.47 10.30
N HIS A 152 11.55 -1.20 9.03
CA HIS A 152 11.07 -0.05 8.26
C HIS A 152 9.86 -0.36 7.37
N GLY A 153 9.35 -1.60 7.39
CA GLY A 153 8.24 -2.03 6.52
C GLY A 153 8.63 -2.20 5.05
N LEU A 154 9.92 -2.33 4.75
CA LEU A 154 10.46 -2.59 3.41
C LEU A 154 10.63 -4.10 3.16
N PRO A 155 10.75 -4.56 1.91
CA PRO A 155 11.05 -5.96 1.60
C PRO A 155 12.42 -6.32 2.17
N ALA A 156 12.49 -7.39 2.97
CA ALA A 156 13.72 -7.82 3.63
C ALA A 156 14.58 -8.71 2.71
N ASP A 157 14.97 -8.18 1.56
CA ASP A 157 15.76 -8.88 0.53
C ASP A 157 17.28 -8.80 0.75
N GLY A 158 17.75 -7.90 1.63
CA GLY A 158 19.17 -7.70 1.90
C GLY A 158 19.88 -6.80 0.89
N VAL A 159 19.13 -6.19 -0.03
CA VAL A 159 19.66 -5.32 -1.07
C VAL A 159 19.42 -3.84 -0.71
N ILE A 160 20.45 -3.01 -0.82
CA ILE A 160 20.31 -1.55 -0.70
C ILE A 160 19.77 -0.97 -2.01
N GLY A 161 18.44 -1.06 -2.20
CA GLY A 161 17.72 -0.31 -3.25
C GLY A 161 17.45 1.15 -2.87
N GLU A 162 16.81 1.90 -3.78
CA GLU A 162 16.50 3.32 -3.60
C GLU A 162 15.76 3.61 -2.28
N TYR A 163 14.69 2.87 -1.98
CA TYR A 163 13.89 3.10 -0.78
C TYR A 163 14.64 2.71 0.50
N THR A 164 15.43 1.64 0.48
CA THR A 164 16.31 1.27 1.61
C THR A 164 17.31 2.38 1.89
N LEU A 165 17.95 2.91 0.84
CA LEU A 165 18.93 3.99 0.96
C LEU A 165 18.30 5.28 1.49
N LYS A 166 17.16 5.71 0.93
CA LYS A 166 16.40 6.86 1.44
C LYS A 166 16.04 6.69 2.91
N ALA A 167 15.52 5.51 3.30
CA ALA A 167 15.14 5.23 4.68
C ALA A 167 16.34 5.26 5.65
N MET A 168 17.50 4.74 5.22
CA MET A 168 18.75 4.76 6.00
C MET A 168 19.26 6.19 6.22
N ASN A 169 19.09 7.04 5.21
CA ASN A 169 19.62 8.39 5.15
C ASN A 169 18.72 9.46 5.77
N VAL A 170 17.52 9.11 6.25
CA VAL A 170 16.78 9.96 7.20
C VAL A 170 17.65 10.13 8.46
N ASP A 171 17.90 11.37 8.84
CA ASP A 171 18.80 11.69 9.96
C ASP A 171 18.20 11.35 11.33
N ALA A 172 19.06 11.31 12.35
CA ALA A 172 18.66 10.94 13.70
C ALA A 172 17.68 11.93 14.35
N PRO A 173 17.87 13.27 14.25
CA PRO A 173 16.90 14.24 14.75
C PRO A 173 15.50 14.04 14.14
N THR A 174 15.40 13.78 12.84
CA THR A 174 14.11 13.56 12.18
C THR A 174 13.44 12.26 12.66
N ARG A 175 14.19 11.17 12.86
CA ARG A 175 13.64 9.93 13.43
C ARG A 175 13.21 10.08 14.88
N LEU A 176 13.95 10.87 15.67
CA LEU A 176 13.55 11.21 17.04
C LEU A 176 12.22 11.99 17.03
N ALA A 177 12.10 13.03 16.22
CA ALA A 177 10.86 13.80 16.07
C ALA A 177 9.69 12.92 15.58
N GLN A 178 9.97 11.94 14.72
CA GLN A 178 8.98 10.95 14.29
C GLN A 178 8.47 10.11 15.48
N LEU A 179 9.35 9.64 16.37
CA LEU A 179 8.96 8.92 17.58
C LEU A 179 8.15 9.81 18.54
N GLU A 180 8.58 11.04 18.76
CA GLU A 180 7.88 12.01 19.62
C GLU A 180 6.48 12.33 19.10
N THR A 181 6.34 12.54 17.79
CA THR A 181 5.05 12.74 17.12
C THR A 181 4.12 11.54 17.33
N ASN A 182 4.64 10.33 17.17
CA ASN A 182 3.82 9.12 17.34
C ASN A 182 3.54 8.77 18.80
N LEU A 183 4.39 9.19 19.75
CA LEU A 183 4.08 9.07 21.17
C LEU A 183 2.78 9.81 21.52
N VAL A 184 2.58 11.02 21.00
CA VAL A 184 1.33 11.78 21.19
C VAL A 184 0.13 11.03 20.59
N ARG A 185 0.28 10.48 19.38
CA ARG A 185 -0.79 9.69 18.72
C ARG A 185 -1.13 8.41 19.49
N LEU A 186 -0.13 7.74 20.03
CA LEU A 186 -0.32 6.55 20.87
C LEU A 186 -0.99 6.91 22.21
N GLN A 187 -0.59 8.01 22.85
CA GLN A 187 -1.19 8.50 24.08
C GLN A 187 -2.67 8.85 23.91
N ALA A 188 -3.05 9.43 22.76
CA ALA A 188 -4.45 9.72 22.44
C ALA A 188 -5.35 8.46 22.38
N MET A 189 -4.75 7.27 22.24
CA MET A 189 -5.41 5.96 22.16
C MET A 189 -5.19 5.08 23.40
N SER A 190 -4.66 5.64 24.50
CA SER A 190 -4.25 4.89 25.70
C SER A 190 -5.39 4.41 26.63
N GLY A 191 -6.64 4.64 26.27
CA GLY A 191 -7.81 4.20 27.03
C GLY A 191 -8.04 2.68 26.97
N ASP A 192 -9.11 2.23 27.63
CA ASP A 192 -9.56 0.83 27.51
C ASP A 192 -10.11 0.56 26.10
N LEU A 193 -9.40 -0.26 25.34
CA LEU A 193 -9.79 -0.69 23.98
C LEU A 193 -10.68 -1.95 24.00
N GLY A 194 -10.98 -2.46 25.19
CA GLY A 194 -11.78 -3.65 25.40
C GLY A 194 -11.00 -4.95 25.20
N ARG A 195 -11.70 -6.06 25.48
CA ARG A 195 -11.16 -7.42 25.39
C ARG A 195 -10.74 -7.81 23.98
N ARG A 196 -11.47 -7.33 22.97
CA ARG A 196 -11.30 -7.66 21.55
C ARG A 196 -11.44 -6.39 20.71
N TYR A 197 -10.51 -6.13 19.81
CA TYR A 197 -10.62 -5.04 18.84
C TYR A 197 -9.81 -5.33 17.58
N VAL A 198 -10.09 -4.56 16.54
CA VAL A 198 -9.32 -4.53 15.29
C VAL A 198 -8.63 -3.17 15.18
N MET A 199 -7.34 -3.18 14.86
CA MET A 199 -6.62 -1.97 14.48
C MET A 199 -6.17 -2.09 13.03
N VAL A 200 -6.46 -1.07 12.23
CA VAL A 200 -5.88 -0.86 10.91
C VAL A 200 -4.84 0.24 11.02
N ASN A 201 -3.55 -0.11 10.95
CA ASN A 201 -2.49 0.88 10.91
C ASN A 201 -2.21 1.25 9.44
N ILE A 202 -2.73 2.40 9.02
CA ILE A 202 -2.74 2.87 7.63
C ILE A 202 -1.33 2.95 7.01
N PRO A 203 -0.36 3.72 7.57
CA PRO A 203 0.99 3.82 6.99
C PRO A 203 1.75 2.51 7.02
N ALA A 204 1.40 1.61 7.94
CA ALA A 204 2.01 0.30 8.01
C ALA A 204 1.38 -0.74 7.08
N ALA A 205 0.23 -0.41 6.46
CA ALA A 205 -0.56 -1.28 5.61
C ALA A 205 -0.76 -2.68 6.22
N TYR A 206 -1.12 -2.74 7.50
CA TYR A 206 -1.51 -3.98 8.16
C TYR A 206 -2.69 -3.79 9.13
N ILE A 207 -3.28 -4.91 9.49
CA ILE A 207 -4.38 -5.03 10.44
C ILE A 207 -3.96 -5.95 11.58
N GLU A 208 -4.23 -5.57 12.81
CA GLU A 208 -4.10 -6.42 14.00
C GLU A 208 -5.49 -6.73 14.53
N ALA A 209 -5.82 -8.02 14.66
CA ALA A 209 -6.90 -8.46 15.53
C ALA A 209 -6.30 -8.76 16.90
N VAL A 210 -6.73 -8.01 17.90
CA VAL A 210 -6.21 -8.10 19.26
C VAL A 210 -7.25 -8.73 20.15
N GLU A 211 -6.81 -9.65 20.98
CA GLU A 211 -7.64 -10.31 21.97
C GLU A 211 -6.85 -10.52 23.27
N ASN A 212 -7.45 -10.14 24.39
CA ASN A 212 -6.86 -10.27 25.73
C ASN A 212 -5.45 -9.66 25.80
N GLY A 213 -5.27 -8.48 25.19
CA GLY A 213 -4.01 -7.74 25.17
C GLY A 213 -2.91 -8.33 24.28
N ARG A 214 -3.23 -9.26 23.38
CA ARG A 214 -2.26 -9.87 22.44
C ARG A 214 -2.77 -9.84 21.01
N VAL A 215 -1.87 -9.61 20.06
CA VAL A 215 -2.18 -9.77 18.63
C VAL A 215 -2.38 -11.26 18.35
N VAL A 216 -3.59 -11.65 18.00
CA VAL A 216 -3.94 -13.05 17.65
C VAL A 216 -3.96 -13.28 16.16
N LEU A 217 -4.22 -12.24 15.35
CA LEU A 217 -4.07 -12.26 13.91
C LEU A 217 -3.41 -10.96 13.44
N ARG A 218 -2.54 -11.06 12.44
CA ARG A 218 -2.00 -9.91 11.72
C ARG A 218 -2.16 -10.14 10.22
N HIS A 219 -2.75 -9.17 9.53
CA HIS A 219 -3.03 -9.25 8.09
C HIS A 219 -2.34 -8.11 7.36
N THR A 220 -1.79 -8.38 6.19
CA THR A 220 -1.41 -7.32 5.25
C THR A 220 -2.66 -6.64 4.71
N ALA A 221 -2.61 -5.32 4.57
CA ALA A 221 -3.69 -4.50 4.02
C ALA A 221 -3.26 -3.77 2.75
N ILE A 222 -4.25 -3.38 1.95
CA ILE A 222 -4.10 -2.34 0.92
C ILE A 222 -5.02 -1.20 1.31
N VAL A 223 -4.47 0.00 1.44
CA VAL A 223 -5.17 1.19 1.93
C VAL A 223 -5.28 2.25 0.83
N GLY A 224 -5.91 3.38 1.13
CA GLY A 224 -6.11 4.46 0.17
C GLY A 224 -4.81 5.11 -0.30
N LYS A 225 -4.80 5.67 -1.52
CA LYS A 225 -3.74 6.56 -2.00
C LYS A 225 -3.83 7.96 -1.38
N ILE A 226 -2.79 8.78 -1.55
CA ILE A 226 -2.70 10.13 -0.96
C ILE A 226 -3.84 11.07 -1.40
N ASP A 227 -4.37 10.94 -2.61
CA ASP A 227 -5.51 11.71 -3.13
C ASP A 227 -6.89 11.10 -2.76
N ARG A 228 -6.91 9.90 -2.18
CA ARG A 228 -8.11 9.17 -1.71
C ARG A 228 -7.80 8.41 -0.42
N GLN A 229 -7.41 9.15 0.60
CA GLN A 229 -6.89 8.60 1.84
C GLN A 229 -7.91 7.73 2.56
N SER A 230 -7.46 6.62 3.16
CA SER A 230 -8.26 5.92 4.15
C SER A 230 -8.46 6.84 5.37
N PRO A 231 -9.70 7.04 5.86
CA PRO A 231 -9.95 7.95 6.96
C PRO A 231 -9.39 7.38 8.28
N ILE A 232 -8.94 8.27 9.16
CA ILE A 232 -8.73 7.94 10.58
C ILE A 232 -10.12 7.90 11.22
N LEU A 233 -10.46 6.80 11.89
CA LEU A 233 -11.75 6.66 12.55
C LEU A 233 -11.68 5.70 13.75
N ASN A 234 -12.65 5.88 14.64
CA ASN A 234 -12.95 4.99 15.75
C ASN A 234 -14.41 4.55 15.59
N SER A 235 -14.65 3.27 15.41
CA SER A 235 -15.95 2.71 15.07
C SER A 235 -16.12 1.31 15.64
N LYS A 236 -17.20 0.63 15.26
CA LYS A 236 -17.46 -0.77 15.58
C LYS A 236 -17.90 -1.53 14.33
N ILE A 237 -17.30 -2.69 14.13
CA ILE A 237 -17.68 -3.68 13.13
C ILE A 237 -18.97 -4.34 13.60
N TYR A 238 -20.00 -4.28 12.76
CA TYR A 238 -21.33 -4.79 13.10
C TYR A 238 -21.79 -5.91 12.15
N GLU A 239 -21.16 -6.06 10.99
CA GLU A 239 -21.61 -7.02 9.98
C GLU A 239 -20.45 -7.56 9.12
N VAL A 240 -20.53 -8.85 8.83
CA VAL A 240 -19.75 -9.53 7.78
C VAL A 240 -20.72 -10.01 6.71
N ILE A 241 -20.46 -9.70 5.45
CA ILE A 241 -21.22 -10.19 4.30
C ILE A 241 -20.34 -11.19 3.55
N LEU A 242 -20.78 -12.45 3.49
CA LEU A 242 -20.18 -13.47 2.65
C LEU A 242 -20.79 -13.42 1.25
N ASN A 243 -19.95 -13.61 0.23
CA ASN A 243 -20.33 -13.48 -1.18
C ASN A 243 -21.06 -12.15 -1.46
N PRO A 244 -20.43 -10.99 -1.17
CA PRO A 244 -21.09 -9.70 -1.30
C PRO A 244 -21.36 -9.36 -2.78
N TYR A 245 -22.48 -8.68 -3.03
CA TYR A 245 -22.62 -7.88 -4.25
C TYR A 245 -21.68 -6.69 -4.21
N TRP A 246 -21.09 -6.31 -5.34
CA TRP A 246 -20.33 -5.06 -5.44
C TRP A 246 -21.07 -4.04 -6.29
N THR A 247 -21.35 -2.88 -5.71
CA THR A 247 -21.94 -1.76 -6.45
C THR A 247 -20.83 -0.78 -6.83
N ALA A 248 -20.62 -0.60 -8.13
CA ALA A 248 -19.58 0.29 -8.62
C ALA A 248 -19.93 1.76 -8.32
N PRO A 249 -19.05 2.54 -7.67
CA PRO A 249 -19.26 3.97 -7.47
C PRO A 249 -19.37 4.69 -8.82
N ARG A 250 -20.15 5.78 -8.88
CA ARG A 250 -20.34 6.56 -10.13
C ARG A 250 -19.03 6.99 -10.79
N SER A 251 -18.03 7.36 -9.98
CA SER A 251 -16.72 7.75 -10.50
C SER A 251 -16.01 6.61 -11.23
N ILE A 252 -16.16 5.37 -10.76
CA ILE A 252 -15.60 4.17 -11.38
C ILE A 252 -16.35 3.83 -12.66
N VAL A 253 -17.68 3.95 -12.63
CA VAL A 253 -18.50 3.77 -13.85
C VAL A 253 -18.01 4.73 -14.95
N GLN A 254 -17.84 6.01 -14.62
CA GLN A 254 -17.49 7.04 -15.59
C GLN A 254 -16.04 6.94 -16.08
N LYS A 255 -15.08 6.73 -15.17
CA LYS A 255 -13.65 6.80 -15.50
C LYS A 255 -13.10 5.51 -16.08
N ASP A 256 -13.72 4.38 -15.74
CA ASP A 256 -13.13 3.07 -16.01
C ASP A 256 -14.08 2.20 -16.85
N ILE A 257 -15.29 1.91 -16.34
CA ILE A 257 -16.23 0.99 -17.00
C ILE A 257 -16.71 1.52 -18.35
N MET A 258 -17.07 2.80 -18.46
CA MET A 258 -17.53 3.38 -19.73
C MET A 258 -16.45 3.32 -20.82
N PRO A 259 -15.18 3.73 -20.59
CA PRO A 259 -14.11 3.51 -21.55
C PRO A 259 -13.90 2.05 -21.96
N LEU A 260 -14.08 1.10 -21.05
CA LEU A 260 -13.97 -0.34 -21.35
C LEU A 260 -15.13 -0.81 -22.23
N MET A 261 -16.36 -0.39 -21.93
CA MET A 261 -17.53 -0.72 -22.75
C MET A 261 -17.45 -0.16 -24.18
N ARG A 262 -16.79 0.98 -24.37
CA ARG A 262 -16.51 1.51 -25.73
C ARG A 262 -15.54 0.64 -26.52
N LYS A 263 -14.61 -0.03 -25.83
CA LYS A 263 -13.61 -0.92 -26.45
C LYS A 263 -14.15 -2.33 -26.65
N ASP A 264 -14.95 -2.80 -25.69
CA ASP A 264 -15.53 -4.13 -25.68
C ASP A 264 -16.95 -4.12 -25.07
N PRO A 265 -18.01 -4.27 -25.88
CA PRO A 265 -19.38 -4.28 -25.40
C PRO A 265 -19.73 -5.52 -24.56
N THR A 266 -18.92 -6.58 -24.58
CA THR A 266 -19.14 -7.79 -23.77
C THR A 266 -18.58 -7.66 -22.35
N TYR A 267 -17.94 -6.54 -22.02
CA TYR A 267 -17.22 -6.37 -20.75
C TYR A 267 -18.10 -6.61 -19.52
N LEU A 268 -19.31 -6.05 -19.47
CA LEU A 268 -20.19 -6.20 -18.31
C LEU A 268 -20.61 -7.66 -18.09
N GLU A 269 -20.96 -8.37 -19.16
CA GLU A 269 -21.32 -9.79 -19.12
C GLU A 269 -20.16 -10.64 -18.60
N ARG A 270 -18.96 -10.48 -19.19
CA ARG A 270 -17.75 -11.23 -18.80
C ARG A 270 -17.35 -10.98 -17.34
N ASN A 271 -17.72 -9.82 -16.79
CA ASN A 271 -17.44 -9.45 -15.41
C ASN A 271 -18.64 -9.63 -14.47
N ALA A 272 -19.74 -10.22 -14.93
CA ALA A 272 -20.98 -10.43 -14.17
C ALA A 272 -21.52 -9.14 -13.55
N ILE A 273 -21.45 -8.03 -14.28
CA ILE A 273 -22.00 -6.72 -13.88
C ILE A 273 -23.35 -6.53 -14.56
N ARG A 274 -24.38 -6.30 -13.76
CA ARG A 274 -25.76 -6.06 -14.19
C ARG A 274 -26.14 -4.62 -13.89
N LEU A 275 -27.02 -4.07 -14.72
CA LEU A 275 -27.45 -2.67 -14.62
C LEU A 275 -28.89 -2.62 -14.11
N PHE A 276 -29.15 -1.75 -13.13
CA PHE A 276 -30.49 -1.57 -12.58
C PHE A 276 -30.91 -0.11 -12.61
N ASP A 277 -32.17 0.16 -12.97
CA ASP A 277 -32.77 1.48 -12.86
C ASP A 277 -33.13 1.81 -11.40
N ALA A 278 -33.66 3.03 -11.18
CA ALA A 278 -34.10 3.48 -9.85
C ALA A 278 -35.28 2.68 -9.28
N SER A 279 -36.03 1.97 -10.13
CA SER A 279 -37.15 1.11 -9.75
C SER A 279 -36.70 -0.33 -9.45
N GLY A 280 -35.42 -0.65 -9.67
CA GLY A 280 -34.86 -1.99 -9.51
C GLY A 280 -35.04 -2.92 -10.71
N ASN A 281 -35.53 -2.41 -11.85
CA ASN A 281 -35.61 -3.21 -13.07
C ASN A 281 -34.23 -3.34 -13.70
N GLU A 282 -33.92 -4.52 -14.23
CA GLU A 282 -32.70 -4.71 -14.99
C GLU A 282 -32.77 -4.00 -16.33
N VAL A 283 -31.67 -3.33 -16.69
CA VAL A 283 -31.52 -2.56 -17.92
C VAL A 283 -30.46 -3.24 -18.78
N SER A 284 -30.77 -3.44 -20.07
CA SER A 284 -29.82 -4.07 -20.98
C SER A 284 -28.69 -3.09 -21.34
N PRO A 285 -27.40 -3.52 -21.33
CA PRO A 285 -26.26 -2.68 -21.70
C PRO A 285 -26.35 -2.04 -23.08
N GLU A 286 -27.06 -2.67 -24.02
CA GLU A 286 -27.25 -2.21 -25.39
C GLU A 286 -28.12 -0.95 -25.48
N THR A 287 -28.92 -0.67 -24.45
CA THR A 287 -29.78 0.52 -24.35
C THR A 287 -29.05 1.76 -23.81
N VAL A 288 -27.81 1.60 -23.36
CA VAL A 288 -27.01 2.66 -22.73
C VAL A 288 -26.09 3.32 -23.75
N ASP A 289 -26.11 4.66 -23.82
CA ASP A 289 -25.10 5.41 -24.57
C ASP A 289 -23.77 5.45 -23.79
N TRP A 290 -22.85 4.56 -24.14
CA TRP A 290 -21.51 4.49 -23.55
C TRP A 290 -20.60 5.67 -23.96
N ASN A 291 -20.92 6.42 -25.01
CA ASN A 291 -20.17 7.58 -25.47
C ASN A 291 -20.60 8.88 -24.79
N ALA A 292 -21.67 8.85 -23.99
CA ALA A 292 -22.09 9.98 -23.19
C ALA A 292 -20.96 10.50 -22.29
N GLU A 293 -20.98 11.81 -22.03
CA GLU A 293 -19.98 12.47 -21.18
C GLU A 293 -20.06 12.01 -19.72
N LYS A 294 -21.28 11.68 -19.25
CA LYS A 294 -21.58 11.32 -17.86
C LYS A 294 -22.01 9.87 -17.74
N ALA A 295 -21.67 9.26 -16.60
CA ALA A 295 -22.18 7.93 -16.27
C ALA A 295 -23.71 7.92 -16.22
N PRO A 296 -24.36 6.88 -16.77
CA PRO A 296 -25.81 6.76 -16.71
C PRO A 296 -26.28 6.70 -15.25
N ASN A 297 -27.49 7.16 -14.99
CA ASN A 297 -28.12 7.11 -13.66
C ASN A 297 -28.66 5.68 -13.39
N LEU A 298 -27.78 4.69 -13.45
CA LEU A 298 -28.07 3.28 -13.21
C LEU A 298 -27.15 2.76 -12.11
N MET A 299 -27.62 1.74 -11.39
CA MET A 299 -26.81 0.99 -10.45
C MET A 299 -26.05 -0.11 -11.19
N PHE A 300 -24.73 -0.08 -11.13
CA PHE A 300 -23.85 -1.13 -11.68
C PHE A 300 -23.54 -2.10 -10.55
N ARG A 301 -24.18 -3.26 -10.56
CA ARG A 301 -24.02 -4.28 -9.51
C ARG A 301 -23.33 -5.51 -10.09
N GLN A 302 -22.16 -5.81 -9.57
CA GLN A 302 -21.47 -7.07 -9.83
C GLN A 302 -22.00 -8.15 -8.90
N ASP A 303 -22.38 -9.27 -9.50
CA ASP A 303 -22.89 -10.44 -8.77
C ASP A 303 -21.75 -11.15 -8.00
N PRO A 304 -22.07 -11.94 -6.96
CA PRO A 304 -21.05 -12.60 -6.15
C PRO A 304 -20.26 -13.64 -6.94
N GLY A 305 -18.98 -13.80 -6.59
CA GLY A 305 -18.14 -14.82 -7.20
C GLY A 305 -16.65 -14.52 -7.08
N LYS A 306 -15.82 -15.44 -7.60
CA LYS A 306 -14.35 -15.35 -7.49
C LYS A 306 -13.77 -14.10 -8.14
N ILE A 307 -14.42 -13.58 -9.18
CA ILE A 307 -14.00 -12.37 -9.92
C ILE A 307 -14.63 -11.08 -9.39
N ASN A 308 -15.52 -11.17 -8.38
CA ASN A 308 -16.13 -10.01 -7.76
C ASN A 308 -15.03 -9.11 -7.17
N ALA A 309 -15.16 -7.79 -7.29
CA ALA A 309 -14.17 -6.83 -6.78
C ALA A 309 -13.91 -6.97 -5.26
N MET A 310 -14.88 -7.46 -4.51
CA MET A 310 -14.80 -7.78 -3.07
C MET A 310 -14.68 -9.29 -2.79
N SER A 311 -14.45 -10.10 -3.83
CA SER A 311 -14.31 -11.56 -3.84
C SER A 311 -15.26 -12.26 -2.85
N SER A 312 -14.76 -12.80 -1.74
CA SER A 312 -15.55 -13.64 -0.84
C SER A 312 -16.22 -12.90 0.32
N THR A 313 -15.71 -11.73 0.73
CA THR A 313 -16.02 -11.17 2.05
C THR A 313 -16.02 -9.64 2.04
N LYS A 314 -17.04 -9.03 2.64
CA LYS A 314 -17.10 -7.61 3.01
C LYS A 314 -17.34 -7.48 4.51
N ILE A 315 -16.66 -6.56 5.18
CA ILE A 315 -16.78 -6.29 6.61
C ILE A 315 -17.19 -4.82 6.79
N ASN A 316 -18.37 -4.60 7.35
CA ASN A 316 -18.94 -3.29 7.56
C ASN A 316 -18.75 -2.82 9.01
N PHE A 317 -18.53 -1.52 9.14
CA PHE A 317 -18.45 -0.81 10.41
C PHE A 317 -19.10 0.57 10.26
N HIS A 318 -19.58 1.15 11.35
CA HIS A 318 -20.32 2.42 11.32
C HIS A 318 -19.42 3.58 10.86
N ASN A 319 -19.73 4.25 9.74
CA ASN A 319 -18.95 5.41 9.30
C ASN A 319 -19.73 6.28 8.30
N GLU A 320 -19.40 7.58 8.26
CA GLU A 320 -19.99 8.54 7.33
C GLU A 320 -19.28 8.57 5.96
N HIS A 321 -18.13 7.90 5.84
CA HIS A 321 -17.27 7.93 4.66
C HIS A 321 -17.59 6.84 3.62
N SER A 322 -18.58 5.99 3.88
CA SER A 322 -18.92 4.82 3.05
C SER A 322 -17.73 3.86 2.81
N VAL A 323 -16.78 3.79 3.74
CA VAL A 323 -15.64 2.86 3.67
C VAL A 323 -15.93 1.55 4.38
N TYR A 324 -15.25 0.49 3.96
CA TYR A 324 -15.37 -0.86 4.53
C TYR A 324 -14.06 -1.64 4.32
N MET A 325 -13.95 -2.78 5.01
CA MET A 325 -12.88 -3.76 4.76
C MET A 325 -13.41 -4.86 3.85
N HIS A 326 -12.60 -5.41 2.95
CA HIS A 326 -13.05 -6.46 2.04
C HIS A 326 -11.93 -7.35 1.48
N ASP A 327 -12.32 -8.47 0.89
CA ASP A 327 -11.44 -9.36 0.12
C ASP A 327 -11.08 -8.76 -1.25
N THR A 328 -10.18 -9.41 -1.99
CA THR A 328 -9.87 -9.01 -3.37
C THR A 328 -9.58 -10.23 -4.26
N PRO A 329 -9.97 -10.23 -5.54
CA PRO A 329 -9.58 -11.30 -6.46
C PRO A 329 -8.07 -11.31 -6.72
N GLN A 330 -7.39 -10.17 -6.54
CA GLN A 330 -5.96 -9.99 -6.84
C GLN A 330 -5.10 -10.11 -5.59
N GLN A 331 -4.96 -11.34 -5.09
CA GLN A 331 -4.14 -11.62 -3.91
C GLN A 331 -2.66 -11.25 -4.10
N GLY A 332 -2.16 -11.26 -5.35
CA GLY A 332 -0.78 -10.87 -5.67
C GLY A 332 -0.44 -9.42 -5.29
N LEU A 333 -1.42 -8.53 -5.16
CA LEU A 333 -1.20 -7.14 -4.75
C LEU A 333 -0.64 -7.03 -3.32
N PHE A 334 -0.88 -8.03 -2.45
CA PHE A 334 -0.33 -8.01 -1.09
C PHE A 334 1.19 -8.22 -1.04
N ASN A 335 1.78 -8.74 -2.13
CA ASN A 335 3.24 -8.92 -2.25
C ASN A 335 3.94 -7.67 -2.77
N LYS A 336 3.20 -6.70 -3.33
CA LYS A 336 3.78 -5.43 -3.76
C LYS A 336 4.24 -4.66 -2.52
N LEU A 337 5.39 -3.98 -2.63
CA LEU A 337 5.82 -2.98 -1.65
C LEU A 337 4.78 -1.85 -1.55
N MET A 338 4.25 -1.48 -2.71
CA MET A 338 3.26 -0.42 -2.91
C MET A 338 1.85 -0.98 -2.67
N ARG A 339 1.27 -0.71 -1.49
CA ARG A 339 -0.07 -1.21 -1.10
C ARG A 339 -1.08 -0.09 -0.88
N PHE A 340 -0.99 0.96 -1.70
CA PHE A 340 -1.73 2.21 -1.53
C PHE A 340 -2.62 2.53 -2.74
N GLU A 341 -3.40 1.56 -3.21
CA GLU A 341 -4.12 1.63 -4.49
C GLU A 341 -5.65 1.76 -4.34
N SER A 342 -6.16 1.90 -3.11
CA SER A 342 -7.60 1.93 -2.87
C SER A 342 -8.19 3.34 -2.96
N SER A 343 -9.51 3.42 -3.11
CA SER A 343 -10.29 4.66 -2.96
C SER A 343 -10.84 4.79 -1.54
N GLY A 344 -9.98 4.67 -0.53
CA GLY A 344 -10.32 4.80 0.89
C GLY A 344 -10.74 3.52 1.62
N CYS A 345 -11.35 2.54 0.94
CA CYS A 345 -11.63 1.21 1.52
C CYS A 345 -10.36 0.40 1.77
N VAL A 346 -10.42 -0.65 2.58
CA VAL A 346 -9.23 -1.44 2.95
C VAL A 346 -9.38 -2.89 2.46
N ARG A 347 -8.45 -3.35 1.61
CA ARG A 347 -8.41 -4.76 1.21
C ARG A 347 -7.59 -5.54 2.23
N VAL A 348 -8.02 -6.74 2.59
CA VAL A 348 -7.41 -7.51 3.67
C VAL A 348 -6.88 -8.85 3.15
N GLN A 349 -5.60 -9.11 3.35
CA GLN A 349 -5.01 -10.42 3.03
C GLN A 349 -5.56 -11.47 4.00
N ASN A 350 -5.94 -12.64 3.51
CA ASN A 350 -6.51 -13.71 4.34
C ASN A 350 -7.72 -13.25 5.15
N VAL A 351 -8.57 -12.38 4.57
CA VAL A 351 -9.75 -11.80 5.24
C VAL A 351 -10.72 -12.83 5.83
N ARG A 352 -10.69 -14.07 5.32
CA ARG A 352 -11.55 -15.17 5.79
C ARG A 352 -11.18 -15.62 7.21
N ASP A 353 -9.91 -15.50 7.59
CA ASP A 353 -9.47 -15.77 8.96
C ASP A 353 -9.91 -14.64 9.90
N LEU A 354 -9.82 -13.38 9.45
CA LEU A 354 -10.36 -12.23 10.17
C LEU A 354 -11.89 -12.36 10.36
N ALA A 355 -12.62 -12.75 9.32
CA ALA A 355 -14.06 -13.01 9.39
C ALA A 355 -14.41 -14.13 10.38
N THR A 356 -13.63 -15.21 10.37
CA THR A 356 -13.79 -16.31 11.33
C THR A 356 -13.57 -15.83 12.76
N TRP A 357 -12.54 -15.02 13.00
CA TRP A 357 -12.30 -14.45 14.33
C TRP A 357 -13.42 -13.48 14.74
N LEU A 358 -13.87 -12.59 13.85
CA LEU A 358 -14.97 -11.66 14.11
C LEU A 358 -16.26 -12.39 14.50
N LEU A 359 -16.62 -13.43 13.76
CA LEU A 359 -17.87 -14.18 13.93
C LEU A 359 -17.82 -15.27 15.00
N LYS A 360 -16.69 -15.47 15.68
CA LYS A 360 -16.53 -16.60 16.62
C LYS A 360 -17.53 -16.61 17.80
N GLU A 361 -18.03 -15.44 18.20
CA GLU A 361 -19.03 -15.25 19.26
C GLU A 361 -20.46 -15.16 18.69
N THR A 362 -20.62 -15.22 17.36
CA THR A 362 -21.90 -15.29 16.66
C THR A 362 -22.28 -16.75 16.44
N PRO A 363 -23.31 -17.30 17.12
CA PRO A 363 -23.68 -18.71 17.02
C PRO A 363 -23.97 -19.14 15.58
N GLY A 364 -23.59 -20.38 15.24
CA GLY A 364 -23.80 -20.97 13.92
C GLY A 364 -22.70 -20.66 12.90
N TRP A 365 -21.78 -19.73 13.17
CA TRP A 365 -20.72 -19.34 12.22
C TRP A 365 -19.35 -19.93 12.53
N SER A 366 -19.27 -21.26 12.49
CA SER A 366 -17.98 -21.95 12.52
C SER A 366 -17.17 -21.68 11.24
N ARG A 367 -15.84 -21.92 11.27
CA ARG A 367 -15.01 -21.85 10.06
C ARG A 367 -15.60 -22.69 8.93
N GLN A 368 -16.02 -23.92 9.21
CA GLN A 368 -16.62 -24.80 8.21
C GLN A 368 -17.91 -24.22 7.62
N GLN A 369 -18.77 -23.60 8.45
CA GLN A 369 -19.98 -22.96 7.97
C GLN A 369 -19.65 -21.79 7.03
N ILE A 370 -18.73 -20.90 7.42
CA ILE A 370 -18.26 -19.77 6.61
C ILE A 370 -17.75 -20.26 5.24
N GLU A 371 -16.88 -21.28 5.23
CA GLU A 371 -16.34 -21.87 4.01
C GLU A 371 -17.43 -22.47 3.11
N SER A 372 -18.38 -23.18 3.71
CA SER A 372 -19.51 -23.78 2.98
C SER A 372 -20.43 -22.73 2.35
N THR A 373 -20.71 -21.63 3.08
CA THR A 373 -21.50 -20.51 2.57
C THR A 373 -20.77 -19.81 1.43
N ILE A 374 -19.47 -19.57 1.55
CA ILE A 374 -18.67 -19.00 0.44
C ILE A 374 -18.72 -19.92 -0.79
N LYS A 375 -18.57 -21.24 -0.61
CA LYS A 375 -18.66 -22.21 -1.71
C LYS A 375 -20.04 -22.22 -2.40
N SER A 376 -21.11 -21.94 -1.65
CA SER A 376 -22.47 -21.87 -2.22
C SER A 376 -22.69 -20.69 -3.17
N GLY A 377 -21.86 -19.64 -3.06
CA GLY A 377 -22.02 -18.39 -3.83
C GLY A 377 -23.20 -17.51 -3.39
N VAL A 378 -24.00 -17.95 -2.40
CA VAL A 378 -25.17 -17.21 -1.92
C VAL A 378 -24.74 -16.01 -1.09
N ASN A 379 -25.22 -14.81 -1.48
CA ASN A 379 -25.01 -13.59 -0.70
C ASN A 379 -25.61 -13.73 0.70
N THR A 380 -24.78 -13.61 1.73
CA THR A 380 -25.19 -13.86 3.11
C THR A 380 -24.66 -12.76 4.03
N PRO A 381 -25.49 -11.74 4.34
CA PRO A 381 -25.20 -10.76 5.38
C PRO A 381 -25.33 -11.39 6.78
N ILE A 382 -24.35 -11.15 7.64
CA ILE A 382 -24.25 -11.74 8.98
C ILE A 382 -24.00 -10.62 9.98
N LYS A 383 -25.01 -10.32 10.80
CA LYS A 383 -24.86 -9.38 11.90
C LYS A 383 -24.08 -10.04 13.04
N LEU A 384 -23.11 -9.32 13.60
CA LEU A 384 -22.38 -9.77 14.78
C LEU A 384 -23.29 -9.69 16.02
N VAL A 385 -23.19 -10.68 16.91
CA VAL A 385 -23.89 -10.62 18.21
C VAL A 385 -23.28 -9.55 19.11
N GLU A 386 -21.95 -9.49 19.15
CA GLU A 386 -21.19 -8.43 19.81
C GLU A 386 -20.42 -7.64 18.74
N GLU A 387 -20.71 -6.34 18.62
CA GLU A 387 -19.94 -5.48 17.71
C GLU A 387 -18.49 -5.34 18.21
N VAL A 388 -17.53 -5.43 17.30
CA VAL A 388 -16.10 -5.37 17.63
C VAL A 388 -15.54 -3.99 17.33
N PRO A 389 -14.94 -3.26 18.29
CA PRO A 389 -14.28 -2.00 18.03
C PRO A 389 -13.26 -2.09 16.90
N VAL A 390 -13.23 -1.06 16.06
CA VAL A 390 -12.25 -0.93 14.97
C VAL A 390 -11.65 0.47 14.94
N TYR A 391 -10.33 0.51 14.91
CA TYR A 391 -9.55 1.76 14.91
C TYR A 391 -8.73 1.84 13.64
N PHE A 392 -9.00 2.86 12.82
CA PHE A 392 -8.15 3.19 11.68
C PHE A 392 -7.21 4.29 12.13
N THR A 393 -5.93 3.98 12.20
CA THR A 393 -4.94 4.83 12.85
C THR A 393 -3.78 5.13 11.92
N TYR A 394 -3.05 6.19 12.24
CA TYR A 394 -1.90 6.63 11.48
C TYR A 394 -0.67 6.65 12.38
N ILE A 395 -0.02 5.49 12.55
CA ILE A 395 1.16 5.34 13.41
C ILE A 395 2.35 4.94 12.56
N THR A 396 3.28 5.87 12.37
CA THR A 396 4.47 5.73 11.53
C THR A 396 5.72 5.35 12.31
N ALA A 397 5.70 5.45 13.64
CA ALA A 397 6.80 4.98 14.49
C ALA A 397 6.28 4.42 15.82
N TRP A 398 6.82 3.28 16.25
CA TRP A 398 6.51 2.68 17.55
C TRP A 398 7.63 1.72 17.97
N SER A 399 7.60 1.26 19.21
CA SER A 399 8.54 0.26 19.73
C SER A 399 7.77 -0.89 20.36
N ALA A 400 8.24 -2.11 20.14
CA ALA A 400 7.69 -3.31 20.76
C ALA A 400 8.57 -3.76 21.95
N LYS A 401 8.13 -4.82 22.65
CA LYS A 401 8.78 -5.33 23.88
C LYS A 401 10.25 -5.73 23.73
N ASP A 402 10.68 -6.03 22.52
CA ASP A 402 12.06 -6.35 22.16
C ASP A 402 12.96 -5.11 21.96
N GLN A 403 12.46 -3.91 22.29
CA GLN A 403 13.08 -2.62 22.02
C GLN A 403 13.38 -2.38 20.53
N VAL A 404 12.75 -3.15 19.65
CA VAL A 404 12.90 -2.95 18.21
C VAL A 404 12.00 -1.81 17.78
N VAL A 405 12.65 -0.69 17.48
CA VAL A 405 11.98 0.48 16.95
C VAL A 405 11.56 0.23 15.51
N GLN A 406 10.26 0.35 15.29
CA GLN A 406 9.58 0.23 14.02
C GLN A 406 9.35 1.62 13.42
N PHE A 407 9.59 1.74 12.12
CA PHE A 407 9.25 2.92 11.33
C PHE A 407 8.47 2.53 10.10
N ARG A 408 7.63 3.43 9.59
CA ARG A 408 6.91 3.29 8.33
C ARG A 408 7.01 4.58 7.53
N ASP A 409 6.80 4.46 6.23
CA ASP A 409 6.70 5.60 5.32
C ASP A 409 5.54 6.52 5.75
N ASP A 410 5.79 7.83 5.75
CA ASP A 410 4.77 8.85 5.99
C ASP A 410 3.97 9.13 4.71
N ILE A 411 3.24 8.11 4.27
CA ILE A 411 2.56 8.06 2.97
C ILE A 411 1.55 9.17 2.69
N TYR A 412 1.00 9.79 3.74
CA TYR A 412 0.06 10.91 3.68
C TYR A 412 0.66 12.21 4.21
N GLN A 413 1.97 12.24 4.47
CA GLN A 413 2.72 13.44 4.88
C GLN A 413 2.17 14.10 6.14
N ARG A 414 1.84 13.30 7.17
CA ARG A 414 1.22 13.75 8.42
C ARG A 414 2.21 13.93 9.55
N ASP A 415 3.48 13.57 9.37
CA ASP A 415 4.54 13.71 10.38
C ASP A 415 5.29 15.04 10.27
N GLY A 416 5.04 15.83 9.21
CA GLY A 416 5.56 17.20 9.09
C GLY A 416 7.01 17.33 8.61
N ALA A 417 7.66 16.22 8.22
CA ALA A 417 8.99 16.20 7.61
C ALA A 417 8.94 15.46 6.26
N ALA A 418 9.42 16.11 5.20
CA ALA A 418 9.32 15.59 3.83
C ALA A 418 10.16 14.32 3.62
N GLU A 419 11.26 14.19 4.35
CA GLU A 419 12.20 13.07 4.33
C GLU A 419 11.58 11.77 4.86
N LEU A 420 10.50 11.88 5.66
CA LEU A 420 9.75 10.73 6.15
C LEU A 420 8.80 10.16 5.10
N ALA A 421 8.42 10.96 4.11
CA ALA A 421 7.67 10.53 2.95
C ALA A 421 8.64 9.97 1.90
N LEU A 422 8.95 8.69 2.02
CA LEU A 422 9.79 7.94 1.07
C LEU A 422 9.15 7.83 -0.33
N GLN A 423 7.85 8.16 -0.40
CA GLN A 423 7.03 8.08 -1.60
C GLN A 423 6.96 6.66 -2.15
N THR A 424 6.86 5.68 -1.26
CA THR A 424 6.46 4.29 -1.59
C THR A 424 4.97 4.20 -2.00
N THR A 425 4.40 5.31 -2.48
CA THR A 425 3.06 5.41 -3.06
C THR A 425 3.06 5.82 -4.54
N THR A 426 4.18 6.29 -5.10
CA THR A 426 4.24 6.91 -6.45
C THR A 426 5.02 6.13 -7.51
N GLY A 427 5.59 4.97 -7.18
CA GLY A 427 6.39 4.16 -8.09
C GLY A 427 5.62 3.02 -8.74
N ILE A 428 5.44 3.09 -10.06
CA ILE A 428 5.38 1.89 -10.91
C ILE A 428 6.68 1.13 -10.64
N GLU A 429 6.57 -0.11 -10.18
CA GLU A 429 7.69 -1.04 -10.26
C GLU A 429 8.06 -1.12 -11.75
N GLN A 430 9.18 -0.52 -12.17
CA GLN A 430 9.68 -0.76 -13.52
C GLN A 430 9.88 -2.27 -13.62
N SER A 431 9.05 -2.90 -14.46
CA SER A 431 9.24 -4.28 -14.90
C SER A 431 10.73 -4.48 -15.13
N ALA A 432 11.30 -5.52 -14.54
CA ALA A 432 12.55 -6.06 -15.06
C ALA A 432 12.40 -6.11 -16.58
N GLY A 433 13.34 -5.48 -17.29
CA GLY A 433 13.32 -5.45 -18.75
C GLY A 433 13.15 -6.87 -19.31
N PRO A 434 12.66 -7.00 -20.56
CA PRO A 434 12.49 -8.31 -21.17
C PRO A 434 13.77 -9.13 -21.00
N ILE A 435 13.62 -10.35 -20.49
CA ILE A 435 14.68 -11.35 -20.48
C ILE A 435 15.12 -11.49 -21.94
N ASP A 436 16.40 -11.19 -22.22
CA ASP A 436 16.99 -11.42 -23.52
C ASP A 436 16.73 -12.86 -23.95
N ALA A 437 16.06 -13.02 -25.09
CA ALA A 437 15.68 -14.32 -25.64
C ALA A 437 16.87 -15.11 -26.21
N ASP A 438 18.11 -14.66 -25.99
CA ASP A 438 19.34 -15.27 -26.52
C ASP A 438 20.11 -16.12 -25.49
N ALA A 439 19.50 -16.44 -24.34
CA ALA A 439 20.06 -17.38 -23.37
C ALA A 439 19.29 -18.70 -23.35
N LEU A 440 19.30 -19.44 -24.46
CA LEU A 440 19.11 -20.89 -24.43
C LEU A 440 20.33 -21.57 -25.07
N PRO A 441 20.95 -22.57 -24.40
CA PRO A 441 22.06 -23.30 -24.97
C PRO A 441 21.59 -24.07 -26.22
N GLN A 442 22.37 -23.99 -27.31
CA GLN A 442 22.18 -24.80 -28.52
C GLN A 442 22.37 -26.28 -28.25
#